data_AF-A0A927DMN8-F1
#
_entry.id   AF-A0A927DMN8-F1
#
_cell.length_a   1.000
_cell.length_b   1.000
_cell.length_c   1.000
_cell.angle_alpha   90.00
_cell.angle_beta   90.00
_cell.angle_gamma   90.00
#
_symmetry.space_group_name_H-M   'P 1'
#
loop_
_entity.id
_entity.type
_entity.pdbx_description
1 polymer ?
#
loop_
_entity_poly.entity_id
_entity_poly.type
_entity_poly.pdbx_seq_one_letter_code
_entity_poly.pdbx_strand_id
1 'polypeptide(L)' 'MLRKLALTVLTTLLLGACAPKAPSGCQDMRCRPQSNLQQLTIWWQPELRNGPYDYTQVQVHP' A
#
# COMPACT_ATOMS: atom_id res chain seq x y z
N MET A 1 0.70 37.77 -6.48
CA MET A 1 0.26 36.52 -7.13
C MET A 1 1.32 35.43 -7.07
N LEU A 2 2.54 35.66 -7.59
CA LEU A 2 3.63 34.67 -7.66
C LEU A 2 4.02 34.02 -6.32
N ARG A 3 4.12 34.81 -5.23
CA ARG A 3 4.46 34.32 -3.88
C ARG A 3 3.45 33.31 -3.33
N LYS A 4 2.16 33.52 -3.59
CA LYS A 4 1.09 32.61 -3.15
C LYS A 4 1.17 31.29 -3.91
N LEU A 5 1.43 31.37 -5.22
CA LEU A 5 1.61 30.23 -6.11
C LEU A 5 2.81 29.36 -5.71
N ALA A 6 3.94 29.98 -5.39
CA ALA A 6 5.13 29.29 -4.89
C ALA A 6 4.86 28.58 -3.55
N LEU A 7 4.13 29.24 -2.63
CA LEU A 7 3.76 28.64 -1.35
C LEU A 7 2.85 27.41 -1.54
N THR A 8 1.83 27.51 -2.40
CA THR A 8 0.95 26.36 -2.71
C THR A 8 1.71 25.20 -3.32
N VAL A 9 2.59 25.45 -4.29
CA VAL A 9 3.39 24.39 -4.95
C VAL A 9 4.30 23.70 -3.93
N LEU A 10 5.00 24.48 -3.11
CA LEU A 10 5.85 23.95 -2.05
C LEU A 10 5.04 23.07 -1.08
N THR A 11 3.87 23.56 -0.66
CA THR A 11 2.99 22.83 0.27
C THR A 11 2.54 21.50 -0.35
N THR A 12 2.08 21.51 -1.61
CA THR A 12 1.66 20.27 -2.30
C THR A 12 2.79 19.26 -2.48
N LEU A 13 4.02 19.72 -2.72
CA LEU A 13 5.19 18.84 -2.81
C LEU A 13 5.53 18.21 -1.45
N LEU A 14 5.49 19.00 -0.37
CA LEU A 14 5.72 18.48 0.98
C LEU A 14 4.66 17.45 1.39
N LEU A 15 3.38 17.68 1.06
CA LEU A 15 2.32 16.70 1.34
C LEU A 15 2.47 15.42 0.52
N GLY A 16 2.88 15.52 -0.75
CA GLY A 16 3.11 14.35 -1.61
C GLY A 16 4.24 13.45 -1.11
N ALA A 17 5.27 14.02 -0.47
CA ALA A 17 6.37 13.26 0.12
C ALA A 17 5.97 12.45 1.36
N CYS A 18 4.87 12.82 2.02
CA CYS A 18 4.37 12.15 3.21
C CYS A 18 3.27 11.11 2.89
N ALA A 19 2.78 11.06 1.65
CA ALA A 19 1.81 10.07 1.25
C ALA A 19 2.44 8.66 1.28
N PRO A 20 1.79 7.67 1.91
CA PRO A 20 2.25 6.30 1.84
C PRO A 20 2.32 5.90 0.36
N LYS A 21 3.49 5.42 -0.08
CA LYS A 21 3.66 4.95 -1.46
C LYS A 21 2.60 3.89 -1.72
N ALA A 22 1.89 4.02 -2.84
CA ALA A 22 0.97 2.98 -3.28
C ALA A 22 1.74 1.65 -3.30
N PRO A 23 1.16 0.57 -2.72
CA PRO A 23 1.83 -0.71 -2.67
C PRO A 23 2.22 -1.12 -4.09
N SER A 24 3.49 -1.49 -4.26
CA SER A 24 4.03 -1.92 -5.55
C SER A 24 3.40 -3.25 -5.94
N GLY A 25 2.84 -3.34 -7.15
CA GLY A 25 2.23 -4.56 -7.67
C GLY A 25 0.84 -4.34 -8.21
N CYS A 26 0.21 -5.43 -8.63
CA CYS A 26 -1.13 -5.41 -9.16
C CYS A 26 -2.15 -5.50 -8.00
N GLN A 27 -3.13 -4.59 -7.98
CA GLN A 27 -4.17 -4.51 -6.94
C GLN A 27 -5.49 -5.19 -7.34
N ASP A 28 -5.53 -5.82 -8.51
CA ASP A 28 -6.68 -6.59 -8.94
C ASP A 28 -6.78 -7.89 -8.13
N MET A 29 -8.00 -8.38 -7.91
CA MET A 29 -8.20 -9.70 -7.33
C MET A 29 -7.53 -10.81 -8.14
N ARG A 30 -7.32 -10.60 -9.45
CA ARG A 30 -6.72 -11.59 -10.35
C ARG A 30 -5.23 -11.86 -10.12
N CYS A 31 -4.52 -10.89 -9.56
CA CYS A 31 -3.06 -10.95 -9.37
C CYS A 31 -2.67 -11.09 -7.90
N ARG A 32 -3.67 -11.30 -7.04
CA ARG A 32 -3.51 -11.56 -5.63
C ARG A 32 -2.70 -12.84 -5.40
N PRO A 33 -1.61 -12.80 -4.60
CA PRO A 33 -0.82 -13.98 -4.33
C PRO A 33 -1.63 -15.12 -3.71
N GLN A 34 -1.46 -16.34 -4.22
CA GLN A 34 -2.17 -17.51 -3.72
C GLN A 34 -1.36 -18.23 -2.64
N SER A 35 -2.04 -18.98 -1.77
CA SER A 35 -1.39 -19.88 -0.82
C SER A 35 -0.74 -21.07 -1.55
N ASN A 36 0.32 -21.61 -0.98
CA ASN A 36 0.99 -22.83 -1.43
C ASN A 36 1.49 -23.65 -0.22
N LEU A 37 2.25 -24.73 -0.46
CA LEU A 37 2.72 -25.64 0.58
C LEU A 37 3.65 -24.98 1.61
N GLN A 38 4.40 -23.94 1.23
CA GLN A 38 5.32 -23.24 2.12
C GLN A 38 4.76 -21.90 2.61
N GLN A 39 3.66 -21.41 2.04
CA GLN A 39 3.22 -20.04 2.28
C GLN A 39 1.69 -19.91 2.31
N LEU A 40 1.17 -19.41 3.43
CA LEU A 40 -0.24 -19.09 3.59
C LEU A 40 -0.45 -17.60 3.30
N THR A 41 -1.39 -17.27 2.41
CA THR A 41 -1.85 -15.89 2.19
C THR A 41 -3.18 -15.64 2.90
N ILE A 42 -3.22 -14.64 3.79
CA ILE A 42 -4.40 -14.23 4.56
C ILE A 42 -4.92 -12.91 4.00
N TRP A 43 -6.20 -12.84 3.66
CA TRP A 43 -6.86 -11.65 3.11
C TRP A 43 -7.60 -10.87 4.20
N TRP A 44 -7.39 -9.56 4.23
CA TRP A 44 -7.98 -8.67 5.23
C TRP A 44 -9.03 -7.75 4.60
N GLN A 45 -10.17 -7.64 5.28
CA GLN A 45 -11.14 -6.57 5.03
C GLN A 45 -10.49 -5.21 5.35
N PRO A 46 -10.89 -4.11 4.68
CA PRO A 46 -10.31 -2.78 4.88
C PRO A 46 -10.13 -2.36 6.34
N GLU A 47 -11.08 -2.70 7.19
CA GLU A 47 -11.14 -2.34 8.62
C GLU A 47 -10.14 -3.13 9.48
N LEU A 48 -9.63 -4.25 8.95
CA LEU A 48 -8.72 -5.17 9.64
C LEU A 48 -7.28 -5.07 9.13
N ARG A 49 -6.99 -4.12 8.23
CA ARG A 49 -5.65 -3.95 7.66
C ARG A 49 -4.75 -3.22 8.64
N ASN A 50 -3.61 -3.84 8.93
CA ASN A 50 -2.52 -3.23 9.72
C ASN A 50 -1.49 -2.51 8.85
N GLY A 51 -1.75 -2.38 7.54
CA GLY A 51 -0.80 -1.82 6.59
C GLY A 51 -1.44 -1.51 5.22
N PRO A 52 -0.62 -1.12 4.23
CA PRO A 52 -1.10 -0.72 2.92
C PRO A 52 -1.61 -1.91 2.07
N TYR A 53 -1.20 -3.13 2.40
CA TYR A 53 -1.60 -4.34 1.71
C TYR A 53 -2.90 -4.90 2.29
N ASP A 54 -3.73 -5.46 1.42
CA ASP A 54 -4.95 -6.19 1.77
C ASP A 54 -4.69 -7.66 2.15
N TYR A 55 -3.41 -8.03 2.31
CA TYR A 55 -3.00 -9.38 2.67
C TYR A 55 -1.77 -9.43 3.56
N THR A 56 -1.57 -10.60 4.17
CA THR A 56 -0.33 -10.97 4.85
C THR A 56 0.08 -12.36 4.41
N GLN A 57 1.39 -12.58 4.23
CA GLN A 57 1.95 -13.88 3.92
C GLN A 57 2.69 -14.43 5.13
N VAL A 58 2.40 -15.68 5.47
CA VAL A 58 3.00 -16.37 6.60
C VAL A 58 3.69 -17.62 6.07
N GLN A 59 4.93 -17.85 6.49
CA GLN A 59 5.67 -19.07 6.17
C GLN A 59 5.11 -20.24 6.97
N VAL A 60 4.85 -21.34 6.29
CA VAL A 60 4.45 -22.61 6.91
C VAL A 60 5.74 -23.38 7.15
N HIS A 61 6.12 -23.53 8.42
CA HIS A 61 7.22 -24.41 8.78
C HIS A 61 6.74 -25.87 8.69
N PRO A 62 7.53 -26.78 8.11
CA PRO A 62 7.23 -28.21 8.13
C PRO A 62 7.35 -28.81 9.54
#